data_AF-A0A956A966-F1
#
_entry.id   AF-A0A956A966-F1
#
_cell.length_a   1.000
_cell.length_b   1.000
_cell.length_c   1.000
_cell.angle_alpha   90.00
_cell.angle_beta   90.00
_cell.angle_gamma   90.00
#
_symmetry.space_group_name_H-M   'P 1'
#
loop_
_entity.id
_entity.type
_entity.pdbx_description
1 polymer ?
#
loop_
_entity_poly.entity_id
_entity_poly.type
_entity_poly.pdbx_seq_one_letter_code
_entity_poly.pdbx_strand_id
1 'polypeptide(L)'
;MLVHYLKDLLSCIDFELVEQTASVGDRVQANIIGLRGPTTAGDGLILSSPLDTVPYLDRETWRTCAGEPLEPVLAGGAIFGLGARSGKVDFLCKLKAASQFQGRSFSRPLYLVGTFGHYQDFLGVRTLLETHLFRAKRVLVGWPTNLELVTMVKSHVVFRFVFSRSDGIPLEGHSVLTHLSTASCAPSEWPALGRDVLREALEAFARAQEIDPDLALVGISSLAPAGLSPGTCRIDAATASGKELGTEWTVTPESAPSFDLSAITPALRALLQVLDENVAELVPTADHSFRPPQATMSVRQVRTTDDGVSLTMLGRFLPEHDVSALIEHLQAGVEQLSTAFAGL
;
A
#
# COMPACT_ATOMS: atom_id res chain seq x y z
N MET A 1 17.72 3.87 -16.02
CA MET A 1 18.44 2.59 -16.24
C MET A 1 17.51 1.49 -16.78
N LEU A 2 16.53 0.98 -16.02
CA LEU A 2 15.67 -0.12 -16.49
C LEU A 2 14.85 0.22 -17.75
N VAL A 3 14.16 1.37 -17.75
CA VAL A 3 13.37 1.84 -18.90
C VAL A 3 14.22 1.81 -20.18
N HIS A 4 15.40 2.43 -20.14
CA HIS A 4 16.32 2.49 -21.29
C HIS A 4 16.73 1.11 -21.78
N TYR A 5 17.14 0.22 -20.86
CA TYR A 5 17.47 -1.17 -21.20
C TYR A 5 16.30 -1.90 -21.91
N LEU A 6 15.06 -1.67 -21.47
CA LEU A 6 13.89 -2.26 -22.11
C LEU A 6 13.59 -1.65 -23.49
N LYS A 7 13.87 -0.36 -23.69
CA LYS A 7 13.76 0.27 -25.02
C LYS A 7 14.70 -0.41 -26.00
N ASP A 8 15.96 -0.60 -25.59
CA ASP A 8 16.97 -1.30 -26.40
C ASP A 8 16.53 -2.73 -26.71
N LEU A 9 16.10 -3.46 -25.68
CA LEU A 9 15.65 -4.85 -25.81
C LEU A 9 14.43 -5.00 -26.72
N LEU A 10 13.44 -4.10 -26.61
CA LEU A 10 12.24 -4.11 -27.44
C LEU A 10 12.53 -3.68 -28.88
N SER A 11 13.49 -2.78 -29.11
CA SER A 11 13.89 -2.35 -30.45
C SER A 11 14.49 -3.47 -31.30
N CYS A 12 15.04 -4.52 -30.68
CA CYS A 12 15.57 -5.69 -31.37
C CYS A 12 14.48 -6.63 -31.92
N ILE A 13 13.23 -6.42 -31.53
CA ILE A 13 12.07 -7.19 -31.97
C ILE A 13 11.14 -6.19 -32.67
N ASP A 14 10.40 -6.60 -33.70
CA ASP A 14 9.61 -5.71 -34.60
C ASP A 14 8.40 -5.00 -33.90
N PHE A 15 8.59 -4.45 -32.71
CA PHE A 15 7.65 -3.67 -31.93
C PHE A 15 7.86 -2.18 -32.18
N GLU A 16 6.78 -1.47 -32.44
CA GLU A 16 6.74 -0.03 -32.25
C GLU A 16 6.77 0.27 -30.75
N LEU A 17 7.67 1.15 -30.33
CA LEU A 17 7.87 1.46 -28.92
C LEU A 17 7.14 2.75 -28.55
N VAL A 18 6.33 2.68 -27.50
CA VAL A 18 5.71 3.83 -26.86
C VAL A 18 6.16 3.89 -25.40
N GLU A 19 6.70 5.05 -25.02
CA GLU A 19 6.98 5.38 -23.62
C GLU A 19 5.90 6.32 -23.11
N GLN A 20 5.21 5.93 -22.04
CA GLN A 20 4.20 6.75 -21.40
C GLN A 20 4.68 7.15 -20.02
N THR A 21 4.97 8.43 -19.82
CA THR A 21 5.54 8.97 -18.59
C THR A 21 4.48 9.56 -17.66
N ALA A 22 4.71 9.47 -16.35
CA ALA A 22 3.99 10.25 -15.35
C ALA A 22 4.97 10.81 -14.31
N SER A 23 4.64 11.97 -13.76
CA SER A 23 5.39 12.58 -12.64
C SER A 23 4.89 12.01 -11.32
N VAL A 24 5.81 11.53 -10.49
CA VAL A 24 5.57 10.96 -9.18
C VAL A 24 6.49 11.66 -8.19
N GLY A 25 5.96 12.68 -7.52
CA GLY A 25 6.79 13.65 -6.79
C GLY A 25 7.82 14.27 -7.73
N ASP A 26 9.09 14.23 -7.34
CA ASP A 26 10.21 14.79 -8.12
C ASP A 26 10.78 13.82 -9.18
N ARG A 27 10.15 12.65 -9.38
CA ARG A 27 10.65 11.61 -10.28
C ARG A 27 9.71 11.43 -11.47
N VAL A 28 10.29 11.20 -12.64
CA VAL A 28 9.56 10.72 -13.81
C VAL A 28 9.61 9.20 -13.83
N GLN A 29 8.45 8.56 -13.85
CA GLN A 29 8.31 7.12 -14.06
C GLN A 29 7.61 6.87 -15.40
N ALA A 30 7.79 5.67 -15.96
CA ALA A 30 7.26 5.38 -17.29
C ALA A 30 6.75 3.95 -17.41
N ASN A 31 5.62 3.81 -18.10
CA ASN A 31 5.21 2.55 -18.70
C ASN A 31 5.99 2.39 -20.01
N ILE A 32 6.41 1.16 -20.29
CA ILE A 32 7.01 0.79 -21.57
C ILE A 32 6.04 -0.11 -22.32
N ILE A 33 5.71 0.27 -23.55
CA ILE A 33 4.71 -0.41 -24.37
C ILE A 33 5.37 -0.78 -25.70
N GLY A 34 5.46 -2.08 -25.97
CA GLY A 34 5.74 -2.60 -27.30
C GLY A 34 4.43 -2.90 -28.03
N LEU A 35 4.23 -2.30 -29.20
CA LEU A 35 3.05 -2.48 -30.05
C LEU A 35 3.39 -3.20 -31.35
N ARG A 36 2.57 -4.18 -31.75
CA ARG A 36 2.72 -4.87 -33.03
C ARG A 36 1.37 -5.24 -33.65
N GLY A 37 1.26 -5.08 -34.97
CA GLY A 37 0.03 -5.35 -35.72
C GLY A 37 -0.90 -4.14 -35.85
N PRO A 38 -2.02 -4.27 -36.56
CA PRO A 38 -2.89 -3.16 -36.92
C PRO A 38 -3.73 -2.68 -35.73
N THR A 39 -3.42 -1.52 -35.16
CA THR A 39 -4.17 -0.91 -34.05
C THR A 39 -5.63 -0.58 -34.39
N THR A 40 -5.91 -0.38 -35.68
CA THR A 40 -7.26 -0.11 -36.21
C THR A 40 -8.18 -1.33 -36.19
N ALA A 41 -7.63 -2.55 -36.21
CA ALA A 41 -8.42 -3.79 -36.24
C ALA A 41 -9.19 -4.06 -34.94
N GLY A 42 -8.79 -3.45 -33.82
CA GLY A 42 -9.38 -3.69 -32.51
C GLY A 42 -9.14 -5.11 -31.98
N ASP A 43 -9.84 -5.47 -30.89
CA ASP A 43 -9.83 -6.80 -30.29
C ASP A 43 -8.43 -7.40 -29.99
N GLY A 44 -7.45 -6.55 -29.71
CA GLY A 44 -6.08 -6.96 -29.42
C GLY A 44 -5.89 -7.75 -28.13
N LEU A 45 -4.64 -8.17 -27.91
CA LEU A 45 -4.17 -8.84 -26.70
C LEU A 45 -3.15 -7.97 -25.99
N ILE A 46 -3.36 -7.71 -24.70
CA ILE A 46 -2.36 -7.07 -23.84
C ILE A 46 -1.66 -8.15 -23.00
N LEU A 47 -0.35 -8.18 -23.04
CA LEU A 47 0.51 -8.94 -22.14
C LEU A 47 1.14 -7.94 -21.18
N SER A 48 0.65 -7.87 -19.95
CA SER A 48 1.07 -6.85 -18.97
C SER A 48 1.88 -7.46 -17.83
N SER A 49 2.92 -6.77 -17.40
CA SER A 49 3.77 -7.15 -16.27
C SER A 49 4.15 -5.92 -15.45
N PRO A 50 3.94 -5.89 -14.12
CA PRO A 50 4.47 -4.82 -13.28
C PRO A 50 5.98 -4.96 -13.18
N LEU A 51 6.74 -3.88 -13.37
CA LEU A 51 8.21 -3.92 -13.38
C LEU A 51 8.85 -3.24 -12.17
N ASP A 52 8.08 -2.45 -11.42
CA ASP A 52 8.51 -1.92 -10.14
C ASP A 52 8.59 -3.02 -9.08
N THR A 53 9.47 -2.82 -8.11
CA THR A 53 9.70 -3.75 -7.01
C THR A 53 9.59 -3.00 -5.69
N VAL A 54 9.26 -3.71 -4.62
CA VAL A 54 9.36 -3.17 -3.27
C VAL A 54 10.81 -2.79 -2.94
N PRO A 55 11.05 -1.85 -2.02
CA PRO A 55 12.39 -1.57 -1.50
C PRO A 55 13.03 -2.82 -0.86
N TYR A 56 14.34 -2.98 -1.02
CA TYR A 56 15.14 -4.00 -0.36
C TYR A 56 16.02 -3.34 0.70
N LEU A 57 15.48 -3.13 1.90
CA LEU A 57 16.19 -2.36 2.95
C LEU A 57 17.07 -3.25 3.83
N ASP A 58 16.67 -4.50 4.03
CA ASP A 58 17.40 -5.46 4.86
C ASP A 58 18.20 -6.43 4.00
N ARG A 59 19.48 -6.09 3.75
CA ARG A 59 20.38 -6.94 2.96
C ARG A 59 20.61 -8.31 3.61
N GLU A 60 20.62 -8.42 4.93
CA GLU A 60 20.92 -9.68 5.63
C GLU A 60 19.85 -10.74 5.42
N THR A 61 18.62 -10.33 5.12
CA THR A 61 17.52 -11.26 4.75
C THR A 61 17.74 -11.93 3.40
N TRP A 62 18.54 -11.36 2.51
CA TRP A 62 18.82 -11.90 1.17
C TRP A 62 19.98 -12.90 1.17
N ARG A 63 19.87 -13.92 2.04
CA ARG A 63 20.92 -14.92 2.28
C ARG A 63 21.38 -15.62 1.00
N THR A 64 20.46 -16.03 0.14
CA THR A 64 20.78 -16.72 -1.12
C THR A 64 21.49 -15.81 -2.12
N CYS A 65 21.22 -14.50 -2.08
CA CYS A 65 21.88 -13.49 -2.92
C CYS A 65 23.10 -12.86 -2.21
N ALA A 66 23.57 -13.41 -1.09
CA ALA A 66 24.65 -12.85 -0.28
C ALA A 66 24.49 -11.35 0.04
N GLY A 67 23.23 -10.90 0.24
CA GLY A 67 22.93 -9.49 0.50
C GLY A 67 22.83 -8.58 -0.72
N GLU A 68 23.00 -9.11 -1.94
CA GLU A 68 22.92 -8.37 -3.20
C GLU A 68 21.70 -8.78 -4.04
N PRO A 69 20.49 -8.30 -3.71
CA PRO A 69 19.26 -8.74 -4.37
C PRO A 69 19.11 -8.29 -5.83
N LEU A 70 19.95 -7.36 -6.28
CA LEU A 70 20.02 -6.94 -7.69
C LEU A 70 20.95 -7.84 -8.52
N GLU A 71 21.71 -8.73 -7.88
CA GLU A 71 22.55 -9.74 -8.51
C GLU A 71 21.85 -11.11 -8.41
N PRO A 72 21.14 -11.55 -9.47
CA PRO A 72 20.36 -12.77 -9.39
C PRO A 72 21.24 -14.02 -9.30
N VAL A 73 20.90 -14.92 -8.39
CA VAL A 73 21.60 -16.20 -8.18
C VAL A 73 20.72 -17.35 -8.68
N LEU A 74 21.32 -18.24 -9.48
CA LEU A 74 20.69 -19.50 -9.88
C LEU A 74 21.04 -20.58 -8.86
N ALA A 75 20.04 -21.11 -8.16
CA ALA A 75 20.25 -22.19 -7.20
C ALA A 75 19.03 -23.11 -7.16
N GLY A 76 19.25 -24.43 -7.10
CA GLY A 76 18.18 -25.41 -6.95
C GLY A 76 17.08 -25.34 -8.03
N GLY A 77 17.42 -24.92 -9.26
CA GLY A 77 16.44 -24.75 -10.35
C GLY A 77 15.57 -23.48 -10.24
N ALA A 78 15.89 -22.57 -9.32
CA ALA A 78 15.20 -21.30 -9.14
C ALA A 78 16.14 -20.10 -9.36
N ILE A 79 15.54 -18.94 -9.65
CA ILE A 79 16.21 -17.65 -9.77
C ILE A 79 15.90 -16.84 -8.50
N PHE A 80 16.93 -16.57 -7.69
CA PHE A 80 16.83 -15.74 -6.51
C PHE A 80 17.28 -14.32 -6.85
N GLY A 81 16.39 -13.34 -6.68
CA GLY A 81 16.68 -11.93 -6.95
C GLY A 81 15.42 -11.08 -6.94
N LEU A 82 15.58 -9.77 -6.73
CA LEU A 82 14.47 -8.83 -6.61
C LEU A 82 13.75 -8.63 -7.94
N GLY A 83 12.46 -8.95 -7.95
CA GLY A 83 11.61 -8.94 -9.15
C GLY A 83 11.73 -10.21 -10.00
N ALA A 84 12.48 -11.22 -9.57
CA ALA A 84 12.52 -12.51 -10.27
C ALA A 84 11.15 -13.20 -10.23
N ARG A 85 10.53 -13.27 -9.05
CA ARG A 85 9.20 -13.88 -8.85
C ARG A 85 8.04 -13.02 -9.39
N SER A 86 8.11 -11.71 -9.19
CA SER A 86 7.03 -10.79 -9.57
C SER A 86 7.53 -9.84 -10.65
N GLY A 87 6.93 -9.93 -11.84
CA GLY A 87 7.11 -8.93 -12.89
C GLY A 87 8.18 -9.22 -13.92
N LYS A 88 9.47 -9.11 -13.54
CA LYS A 88 10.57 -8.98 -14.53
C LYS A 88 10.79 -10.26 -15.36
N VAL A 89 10.83 -11.43 -14.71
CA VAL A 89 11.01 -12.70 -15.44
C VAL A 89 9.80 -13.01 -16.31
N ASP A 90 8.60 -12.74 -15.80
CA ASP A 90 7.36 -12.88 -16.58
C ASP A 90 7.36 -11.98 -17.82
N PHE A 91 7.78 -10.72 -17.70
CA PHE A 91 7.94 -9.82 -18.84
C PHE A 91 8.91 -10.38 -19.89
N LEU A 92 10.07 -10.88 -19.44
CA LEU A 92 11.06 -11.51 -20.34
C LEU A 92 10.51 -12.77 -21.01
N CYS A 93 9.74 -13.60 -20.30
CA CYS A 93 9.07 -14.77 -20.86
C CYS A 93 8.06 -14.38 -21.94
N LYS A 94 7.22 -13.36 -21.67
CA LYS A 94 6.27 -12.81 -22.65
C LYS A 94 6.98 -12.24 -23.88
N LEU A 95 8.08 -11.52 -23.67
CA LEU A 95 8.91 -10.99 -24.75
C LEU A 95 9.50 -12.12 -25.60
N LYS A 96 10.06 -13.15 -24.95
CA LYS A 96 10.61 -14.33 -25.64
C LYS A 96 9.55 -15.08 -26.43
N ALA A 97 8.33 -15.19 -25.91
CA ALA A 97 7.22 -15.78 -26.64
C ALA A 97 6.84 -14.93 -27.86
N ALA A 98 6.76 -13.61 -27.71
CA ALA A 98 6.45 -12.69 -28.81
C ALA A 98 7.54 -12.69 -29.91
N SER A 99 8.82 -12.84 -29.53
CA SER A 99 9.94 -12.86 -30.48
C SER A 99 9.89 -14.07 -31.43
N GLN A 100 9.24 -15.17 -31.05
CA GLN A 100 9.07 -16.34 -31.93
C GLN A 100 8.21 -16.04 -33.18
N PHE A 101 7.46 -14.93 -33.13
CA PHE A 101 6.62 -14.48 -34.23
C PHE A 101 7.27 -13.38 -35.06
N GLN A 102 8.55 -13.03 -34.85
CA GLN A 102 9.26 -12.00 -35.62
C GLN A 102 9.13 -12.22 -37.13
N GLY A 103 8.97 -11.15 -37.91
CA GLY A 103 8.69 -11.20 -39.35
C GLY A 103 7.30 -11.68 -39.76
N ARG A 104 6.45 -12.13 -38.83
CA ARG A 104 5.05 -12.49 -39.11
C ARG A 104 4.09 -11.31 -38.98
N SER A 105 3.10 -11.23 -39.86
CA SER A 105 2.01 -10.26 -39.75
C SER A 105 0.97 -10.72 -38.74
N PHE A 106 0.45 -9.79 -37.95
CA PHE A 106 -0.65 -10.03 -37.02
C PHE A 106 -1.94 -9.46 -37.60
N SER A 107 -3.06 -10.18 -37.42
CA SER A 107 -4.39 -9.70 -37.82
C SER A 107 -5.06 -8.80 -36.77
N ARG A 108 -4.53 -8.79 -35.55
CA ARG A 108 -4.99 -7.99 -34.40
C ARG A 108 -3.77 -7.44 -33.64
N PRO A 109 -3.89 -6.32 -32.93
CA PRO A 109 -2.75 -5.74 -32.23
C PRO A 109 -2.35 -6.57 -31.01
N LEU A 110 -1.04 -6.76 -30.85
CA LEU A 110 -0.40 -7.30 -29.65
C LEU A 110 0.31 -6.15 -28.93
N TYR A 111 0.02 -6.01 -27.64
CA TYR A 111 0.66 -5.04 -26.77
C TYR A 111 1.44 -5.77 -25.69
N LEU A 112 2.74 -5.55 -25.60
CA LEU A 112 3.57 -5.99 -24.49
C LEU A 112 3.84 -4.79 -23.59
N VAL A 113 3.35 -4.84 -22.35
CA VAL A 113 3.30 -3.68 -21.47
C VAL A 113 4.07 -3.97 -20.18
N GLY A 114 5.10 -3.18 -19.92
CA GLY A 114 5.79 -3.10 -18.64
C GLY A 114 5.26 -1.90 -17.87
N THR A 115 4.56 -2.13 -16.76
CA THR A 115 3.98 -1.05 -15.95
C THR A 115 4.86 -0.63 -14.79
N PHE A 116 4.72 0.63 -14.35
CA PHE A 116 5.29 1.11 -13.10
C PHE A 116 4.19 1.35 -12.05
N GLY A 117 4.61 1.55 -10.81
CA GLY A 117 3.73 2.01 -9.73
C GLY A 117 2.68 0.98 -9.31
N HIS A 118 2.94 -0.32 -9.48
CA HIS A 118 2.07 -1.37 -8.94
C HIS A 118 1.83 -1.17 -7.45
N TYR A 119 2.89 -0.86 -6.70
CA TYR A 119 2.77 -0.62 -5.25
C TYR A 119 2.43 0.84 -4.88
N GLN A 120 2.11 1.67 -5.88
CA GLN A 120 1.71 3.06 -5.74
C GLN A 120 0.30 3.25 -6.30
N ASP A 121 -0.64 2.48 -5.77
CA ASP A 121 -2.06 2.48 -6.19
C ASP A 121 -2.26 2.27 -7.70
N PHE A 122 -1.46 1.35 -8.25
CA PHE A 122 -1.49 0.97 -9.67
C PHE A 122 -1.34 2.15 -10.64
N LEU A 123 -0.55 3.17 -10.26
CA LEU A 123 -0.45 4.42 -10.99
C LEU A 123 -0.20 4.24 -12.49
N GLY A 124 0.76 3.39 -12.87
CA GLY A 124 1.04 3.11 -14.28
C GLY A 124 -0.17 2.51 -15.01
N VAL A 125 -0.92 1.60 -14.40
CA VAL A 125 -2.15 1.05 -15.00
C VAL A 125 -3.23 2.12 -15.14
N ARG A 126 -3.41 2.99 -14.14
CA ARG A 126 -4.36 4.11 -14.22
C ARG A 126 -4.03 5.05 -15.37
N THR A 127 -2.76 5.42 -15.52
CA THR A 127 -2.29 6.24 -16.65
C THR A 127 -2.56 5.54 -18.00
N LEU A 128 -2.38 4.23 -18.09
CA LEU A 128 -2.70 3.48 -19.32
C LEU A 128 -4.19 3.57 -19.68
N LEU A 129 -5.07 3.44 -18.69
CA LEU A 129 -6.52 3.48 -18.89
C LEU A 129 -7.02 4.87 -19.32
N GLU A 130 -6.44 5.93 -18.77
CA GLU A 130 -6.81 7.33 -19.08
C GLU A 130 -6.44 7.74 -20.52
N THR A 131 -5.37 7.18 -21.07
CA THR A 131 -4.88 7.56 -22.41
C THR A 131 -5.57 6.85 -23.58
N HIS A 132 -6.41 5.84 -23.31
CA HIS A 132 -7.11 5.05 -24.34
C HIS A 132 -6.22 4.53 -25.48
N LEU A 133 -4.92 4.32 -25.22
CA LEU A 133 -3.94 3.86 -26.21
C LEU A 133 -4.22 2.44 -26.73
N PHE A 134 -5.04 1.66 -26.01
CA PHE A 134 -5.24 0.24 -26.27
C PHE A 134 -6.64 -0.05 -26.78
N ARG A 135 -6.72 -0.80 -27.88
CA ARG A 135 -7.94 -1.50 -28.29
C ARG A 135 -7.74 -3.00 -28.14
N ALA A 136 -8.07 -3.52 -26.96
CA ALA A 136 -7.86 -4.91 -26.59
C ALA A 136 -9.14 -5.58 -26.08
N LYS A 137 -9.30 -6.86 -26.42
CA LYS A 137 -10.39 -7.72 -25.94
C LYS A 137 -9.95 -8.61 -24.78
N ARG A 138 -8.64 -8.86 -24.67
CA ARG A 138 -8.07 -9.73 -23.63
C ARG A 138 -6.82 -9.10 -23.04
N VAL A 139 -6.63 -9.32 -21.74
CA VAL A 139 -5.44 -8.91 -20.99
C VAL A 139 -4.94 -10.13 -20.23
N LEU A 140 -3.64 -10.42 -20.36
CA LEU A 140 -2.93 -11.39 -19.55
C LEU A 140 -1.97 -10.63 -18.63
N VAL A 141 -2.28 -10.61 -17.34
CA VAL A 141 -1.45 -9.96 -16.33
C VAL A 141 -0.51 -10.99 -15.71
N GLY A 142 0.77 -10.64 -15.61
CA GLY A 142 1.79 -11.48 -14.98
C GLY A 142 1.76 -11.36 -13.47
N TRP A 143 1.54 -12.47 -12.78
CA TRP A 143 1.59 -12.55 -11.33
C TRP A 143 2.07 -13.95 -10.91
N PRO A 144 2.70 -14.14 -9.73
CA PRO A 144 3.19 -15.44 -9.29
C PRO A 144 2.05 -16.37 -8.81
N THR A 145 1.19 -16.79 -9.74
CA THR A 145 0.04 -17.69 -9.52
C THR A 145 0.41 -19.17 -9.62
N ASN A 146 1.70 -19.52 -9.56
CA ASN A 146 2.17 -20.89 -9.78
C ASN A 146 1.74 -21.47 -11.15
N LEU A 147 1.67 -20.62 -12.18
CA LEU A 147 1.18 -20.94 -13.52
C LEU A 147 -0.30 -21.37 -13.57
N GLU A 148 -1.05 -21.11 -12.50
CA GLU A 148 -2.50 -21.30 -12.48
C GLU A 148 -3.18 -20.10 -13.13
N LEU A 149 -4.24 -20.38 -13.90
CA LEU A 149 -5.06 -19.34 -14.51
C LEU A 149 -5.98 -18.74 -13.44
N VAL A 150 -5.72 -17.49 -13.08
CA VAL A 150 -6.56 -16.72 -12.15
C VAL A 150 -7.42 -15.75 -12.93
N THR A 151 -8.73 -15.89 -12.83
CA THR A 151 -9.72 -15.02 -13.50
C THR A 151 -10.38 -14.03 -12.55
N MET A 152 -10.19 -14.19 -11.24
CA MET A 152 -10.76 -13.33 -10.20
C MET A 152 -9.73 -13.06 -9.12
N VAL A 153 -9.70 -11.83 -8.61
CA VAL A 153 -8.86 -11.39 -7.49
C VAL A 153 -9.72 -10.59 -6.52
N LYS A 154 -9.27 -10.46 -5.27
CA LYS A 154 -9.91 -9.56 -4.32
C LYS A 154 -9.85 -8.12 -4.81
N SER A 155 -10.87 -7.35 -4.48
CA SER A 155 -10.88 -5.91 -4.68
C SER A 155 -9.81 -5.23 -3.82
N HIS A 156 -9.50 -3.98 -4.14
CA HIS A 156 -8.55 -3.14 -3.42
C HIS A 156 -9.21 -1.78 -3.19
N VAL A 157 -9.63 -1.52 -1.95
CA VAL A 157 -10.41 -0.33 -1.57
C VAL A 157 -9.66 0.44 -0.50
N VAL A 158 -9.38 1.71 -0.76
CA VAL A 158 -8.69 2.58 0.18
C VAL A 158 -9.70 3.48 0.86
N PHE A 159 -9.78 3.38 2.19
CA PHE A 159 -10.60 4.27 3.01
C PHE A 159 -9.70 5.34 3.63
N ARG A 160 -10.11 6.61 3.53
CA ARG A 160 -9.44 7.71 4.21
C ARG A 160 -10.42 8.36 5.17
N PHE A 161 -10.03 8.39 6.43
CA PHE A 161 -10.73 9.07 7.51
C PHE A 161 -9.92 10.31 7.90
N VAL A 162 -10.62 11.41 8.14
CA VAL A 162 -10.03 12.69 8.55
C VAL A 162 -10.71 13.11 9.84
N PHE A 163 -9.90 13.31 10.87
CA PHE A 163 -10.31 13.83 12.16
C PHE A 163 -9.87 15.28 12.21
N SER A 164 -10.81 16.19 12.11
CA SER A 164 -10.53 17.61 12.26
C SER A 164 -10.30 17.91 13.75
N ARG A 165 -9.29 18.72 14.05
CA ARG A 165 -9.09 19.24 15.40
C ARG A 165 -10.14 20.30 15.72
N SER A 166 -10.58 20.34 16.98
CA SER A 166 -11.17 21.52 17.60
C SER A 166 -10.06 22.52 17.99
N ASP A 167 -10.41 23.77 18.33
CA ASP A 167 -9.43 24.76 18.79
C ASP A 167 -8.72 24.24 20.05
N GLY A 168 -7.43 23.90 19.91
CA GLY A 168 -6.64 23.25 20.96
C GLY A 168 -6.02 24.21 21.97
N ILE A 169 -5.59 23.67 23.11
CA ILE A 169 -4.88 24.40 24.15
C ILE A 169 -3.42 24.62 23.73
N PRO A 170 -2.88 25.86 23.79
CA PRO A 170 -1.46 26.12 23.59
C PRO A 170 -0.59 25.37 24.61
N LEU A 171 0.41 24.62 24.13
CA LEU A 171 1.29 23.77 24.96
C LEU A 171 2.66 24.40 25.21
N GLU A 172 2.74 25.73 25.28
CA GLU A 172 3.99 26.42 25.59
C GLU A 172 4.57 25.95 26.94
N GLY A 173 5.88 25.72 26.99
CA GLY A 173 6.57 25.27 28.21
C GLY A 173 6.41 23.78 28.55
N HIS A 174 5.68 22.99 27.75
CA HIS A 174 5.56 21.54 27.95
C HIS A 174 6.81 20.82 27.43
N SER A 175 7.18 19.72 28.10
CA SER A 175 8.19 18.79 27.61
C SER A 175 7.56 17.78 26.67
N VAL A 176 8.22 17.47 25.55
CA VAL A 176 7.76 16.46 24.60
C VAL A 176 8.35 15.10 24.95
N LEU A 177 7.48 14.10 24.99
CA LEU A 177 7.79 12.70 25.19
C LEU A 177 7.39 11.91 23.95
N THR A 178 8.25 10.99 23.51
CA THR A 178 7.99 10.13 22.36
C THR A 178 7.92 8.66 22.79
N HIS A 179 6.88 7.98 22.32
CA HIS A 179 6.74 6.53 22.36
C HIS A 179 6.84 5.94 20.95
N LEU A 180 7.53 4.80 20.82
CA LEU A 180 7.69 4.09 19.57
C LEU A 180 7.28 2.62 19.73
N SER A 181 6.17 2.24 19.10
CA SER A 181 5.77 0.84 18.97
C SER A 181 6.39 0.25 17.70
N THR A 182 7.01 -0.93 17.80
CA THR A 182 7.70 -1.58 16.69
C THR A 182 7.30 -3.04 16.53
N ALA A 183 7.17 -3.49 15.28
CA ALA A 183 6.88 -4.86 14.92
C ALA A 183 7.43 -5.19 13.53
N SER A 184 7.55 -6.47 13.24
CA SER A 184 7.79 -6.93 11.86
C SER A 184 6.59 -6.58 10.99
N CYS A 185 6.86 -6.05 9.79
CA CYS A 185 5.82 -5.79 8.80
C CYS A 185 5.23 -7.12 8.31
N ALA A 186 3.92 -7.14 8.06
CA ALA A 186 3.25 -8.25 7.39
C ALA A 186 2.80 -7.84 5.98
N PRO A 187 2.61 -8.79 5.05
CA PRO A 187 1.93 -8.49 3.80
C PRO A 187 0.53 -7.92 4.07
N SER A 188 0.14 -6.86 3.36
CA SER A 188 -1.22 -6.28 3.48
C SER A 188 -2.34 -7.27 3.13
N GLU A 189 -2.01 -8.37 2.44
CA GLU A 189 -2.90 -9.50 2.14
C GLU A 189 -3.11 -10.43 3.35
N TRP A 190 -2.14 -10.49 4.28
CA TRP A 190 -2.20 -11.28 5.51
C TRP A 190 -1.85 -10.41 6.73
N PRO A 191 -2.68 -9.40 7.05
CA PRO A 191 -2.40 -8.51 8.17
C PRO A 191 -2.30 -9.25 9.51
N ALA A 192 -3.01 -10.37 9.67
CA ALA A 192 -2.97 -11.21 10.87
C ALA A 192 -1.61 -11.89 11.14
N LEU A 193 -0.67 -11.89 10.19
CA LEU A 193 0.70 -12.37 10.43
C LEU A 193 1.59 -11.32 11.12
N GLY A 194 1.13 -10.07 11.18
CA GLY A 194 1.83 -8.97 11.83
C GLY A 194 1.16 -8.55 13.13
N ARG A 195 1.69 -7.49 13.74
CA ARG A 195 1.04 -6.81 14.87
C ARG A 195 0.54 -5.43 14.44
N ASP A 196 -0.57 -5.01 15.02
CA ASP A 196 -1.14 -3.68 14.78
C ASP A 196 -0.44 -2.65 15.66
N VAL A 197 0.68 -2.11 15.15
CA VAL A 197 1.48 -1.10 15.86
C VAL A 197 0.71 0.19 16.17
N LEU A 198 -0.36 0.49 15.44
CA LEU A 198 -1.20 1.66 15.74
C LEU A 198 -1.99 1.42 17.03
N ARG A 199 -2.64 0.26 17.17
CA ARG A 199 -3.38 -0.09 18.39
C ARG A 199 -2.45 -0.19 19.59
N GLU A 200 -1.31 -0.85 19.44
CA GLU A 200 -0.30 -0.95 20.51
C GLU A 200 0.13 0.44 21.00
N ALA A 201 0.37 1.39 20.07
CA ALA A 201 0.73 2.76 20.42
C ALA A 201 -0.42 3.49 21.13
N LEU A 202 -1.65 3.37 20.64
CA LEU A 202 -2.83 4.01 21.26
C LEU A 202 -3.13 3.45 22.66
N GLU A 203 -2.86 2.17 22.90
CA GLU A 203 -2.95 1.54 24.22
C GLU A 203 -1.84 2.02 25.16
N ALA A 204 -0.60 2.16 24.66
CA ALA A 204 0.50 2.72 25.44
C ALA A 204 0.22 4.17 25.86
N PHE A 205 -0.32 4.99 24.95
CA PHE A 205 -0.75 6.34 25.26
C PHE A 205 -1.89 6.37 26.29
N ALA A 206 -2.88 5.47 26.19
CA ALA A 206 -3.95 5.38 27.18
C ALA A 206 -3.41 5.08 28.60
N ARG A 207 -2.49 4.11 28.73
CA ARG A 207 -1.84 3.79 30.01
C ARG A 207 -1.03 4.97 30.55
N ALA A 208 -0.37 5.71 29.67
CA ALA A 208 0.38 6.90 30.05
C ALA A 208 -0.52 8.02 30.58
N GLN A 209 -1.72 8.21 30.01
CA GLN A 209 -2.72 9.16 30.50
C GLN A 209 -3.29 8.78 31.88
N GLU A 210 -3.30 7.49 32.25
CA GLU A 210 -3.69 7.07 33.60
C GLU A 210 -2.65 7.51 34.67
N ILE A 211 -1.37 7.58 34.29
CA ILE A 211 -0.27 8.03 35.15
C ILE A 211 -0.23 9.57 35.18
N ASP A 212 -0.33 10.19 34.00
CA ASP A 212 -0.36 11.63 33.83
C ASP A 212 -1.62 12.09 33.07
N PRO A 213 -2.69 12.47 33.80
CA PRO A 213 -3.93 12.93 33.20
C PRO A 213 -3.78 14.20 32.34
N ASP A 214 -2.73 14.98 32.56
CA ASP A 214 -2.42 16.20 31.80
C ASP A 214 -1.59 15.91 30.53
N LEU A 215 -1.35 14.63 30.22
CA LEU A 215 -0.59 14.23 29.03
C LEU A 215 -1.42 14.45 27.76
N ALA A 216 -0.97 15.40 26.95
CA ALA A 216 -1.58 15.79 25.69
C ALA A 216 -0.99 15.01 24.51
N LEU A 217 -1.81 14.40 23.65
CA LEU A 217 -1.37 13.87 22.36
C LEU A 217 -1.03 15.04 21.44
N VAL A 218 0.18 15.07 20.91
CA VAL A 218 0.60 16.14 19.98
C VAL A 218 0.94 15.64 18.58
N GLY A 219 1.31 14.37 18.47
CA GLY A 219 1.71 13.77 17.21
C GLY A 219 1.41 12.29 17.18
N ILE A 220 0.93 11.81 16.04
CA ILE A 220 0.84 10.38 15.74
C ILE A 220 1.27 10.15 14.30
N SER A 221 2.18 9.20 14.08
CA SER A 221 2.63 8.87 12.74
C SER A 221 2.96 7.39 12.59
N SER A 222 2.46 6.81 11.51
CA SER A 222 2.80 5.47 11.06
C SER A 222 2.60 5.42 9.56
N LEU A 223 3.53 4.81 8.83
CA LEU A 223 3.44 4.65 7.39
C LEU A 223 3.85 3.23 7.01
N ALA A 224 2.95 2.53 6.36
CA ALA A 224 3.19 1.21 5.84
C ALA A 224 3.97 1.27 4.51
N PRO A 225 5.07 0.51 4.38
CA PRO A 225 5.74 0.34 3.10
C PRO A 225 4.79 -0.23 2.04
N ALA A 226 5.16 -0.04 0.78
CA ALA A 226 4.45 -0.57 -0.39
C ALA A 226 4.11 -2.07 -0.22
N GLY A 227 2.80 -2.39 -0.23
CA GLY A 227 2.30 -3.78 -0.11
C GLY A 227 2.35 -4.42 1.28
N LEU A 228 2.86 -3.72 2.30
CA LEU A 228 3.01 -4.24 3.67
C LEU A 228 2.10 -3.50 4.67
N SER A 229 2.04 -3.98 5.91
CA SER A 229 1.55 -3.27 7.09
C SER A 229 2.66 -2.34 7.66
N PRO A 230 2.31 -1.37 8.52
CA PRO A 230 3.31 -0.56 9.19
C PRO A 230 4.10 -1.42 10.18
N GLY A 231 5.42 -1.23 10.21
CA GLY A 231 6.30 -1.85 11.21
C GLY A 231 6.58 -0.95 12.41
N THR A 232 6.20 0.33 12.33
CA THR A 232 6.45 1.31 13.38
C THR A 232 5.29 2.28 13.53
N CYS A 233 4.92 2.63 14.75
CA CYS A 233 4.03 3.74 15.05
C CYS A 233 4.68 4.62 16.12
N ARG A 234 4.78 5.92 15.84
CA ARG A 234 5.31 6.93 16.74
C ARG A 234 4.15 7.75 17.30
N ILE A 235 4.14 7.92 18.62
CA ILE A 235 3.30 8.88 19.32
C ILE A 235 4.20 9.90 19.98
N ASP A 236 3.88 11.17 19.76
CA ASP A 236 4.46 12.30 20.47
C ASP A 236 3.40 12.85 21.42
N ALA A 237 3.76 13.02 22.69
CA ALA A 237 2.93 13.54 23.74
C ALA A 237 3.62 14.71 24.45
N ALA A 238 2.86 15.63 25.02
CA ALA A 238 3.37 16.78 25.75
C ALA A 238 2.85 16.77 27.19
N THR A 239 3.71 17.11 28.15
CA THR A 239 3.35 17.19 29.57
C THR A 239 4.00 18.40 30.24
N ALA A 240 3.27 19.01 31.18
CA ALA A 240 3.78 20.03 32.11
C ALA A 240 4.05 19.47 33.51
N SER A 241 3.64 18.23 33.80
CA SER A 241 3.69 17.65 35.15
C SER A 241 5.08 17.15 35.55
N GLY A 242 5.91 16.81 34.56
CA GLY A 242 7.24 16.22 34.76
C GLY A 242 7.20 14.80 35.32
N LYS A 243 6.03 14.12 35.31
CA LYS A 243 5.91 12.73 35.77
C LYS A 243 6.66 11.77 34.84
N GLU A 244 7.32 10.79 35.43
CA GLU A 244 7.96 9.71 34.67
C GLU A 244 6.92 8.67 34.23
N LEU A 245 6.77 8.51 32.91
CA LEU A 245 5.82 7.57 32.28
C LEU A 245 6.41 6.17 32.05
N GLY A 246 7.60 5.90 32.57
CA GLY A 246 8.35 4.65 32.37
C GLY A 246 9.35 4.67 31.22
N THR A 247 10.11 3.59 31.06
CA THR A 247 11.23 3.48 30.11
C THR A 247 10.80 3.41 28.64
N GLU A 248 9.50 3.24 28.37
CA GLU A 248 8.94 3.20 27.02
C GLU A 248 8.66 4.60 26.44
N TRP A 249 8.82 5.65 27.26
CA TRP A 249 8.71 7.06 26.86
C TRP A 249 10.08 7.72 26.94
N THR A 250 10.44 8.47 25.91
CA THR A 250 11.73 9.15 25.81
C THR A 250 11.52 10.65 25.66
N VAL A 251 12.31 11.46 26.39
CA VAL A 251 12.25 12.92 26.27
C VAL A 251 12.87 13.34 24.94
N THR A 252 12.12 14.15 24.18
CA THR A 252 12.54 14.66 22.89
C THR A 252 12.93 16.13 23.04
N PRO A 253 14.07 16.61 22.49
CA PRO A 253 14.51 18.00 22.65
C PRO A 253 13.70 19.03 21.85
N GLU A 254 12.68 18.60 21.11
CA GLU A 254 11.86 19.46 20.27
C GLU A 254 10.86 20.26 21.12
N SER A 255 10.60 21.50 20.72
CA SER A 255 9.52 22.30 21.31
C SER A 255 8.17 21.63 21.04
N ALA A 256 7.32 21.53 22.06
CA ALA A 256 5.96 21.03 21.89
C ALA A 256 5.26 21.81 20.77
N PRO A 257 4.62 21.11 19.81
CA PRO A 257 3.77 21.79 18.84
C PRO A 257 2.59 22.45 19.56
N SER A 258 1.91 23.36 18.88
CA SER A 258 1.08 24.36 19.54
C SER A 258 -0.28 23.88 20.04
N PHE A 259 -0.66 22.60 19.89
CA PHE A 259 -2.04 22.16 20.16
C PHE A 259 -2.16 20.71 20.64
N ASP A 260 -3.11 20.49 21.55
CA ASP A 260 -3.53 19.17 22.06
C ASP A 260 -4.52 18.48 21.11
N LEU A 261 -4.24 17.22 20.77
CA LEU A 261 -5.05 16.33 19.91
C LEU A 261 -5.68 15.18 20.71
N SER A 262 -5.61 15.19 22.05
CA SER A 262 -6.05 14.06 22.89
C SER A 262 -7.50 13.68 22.65
N ALA A 263 -8.36 14.66 22.35
CA ALA A 263 -9.77 14.47 22.01
C ALA A 263 -10.00 13.53 20.81
N ILE A 264 -9.03 13.41 19.90
CA ILE A 264 -9.12 12.51 18.73
C ILE A 264 -8.88 11.05 19.12
N THR A 265 -8.14 10.79 20.20
CA THR A 265 -7.73 9.41 20.58
C THR A 265 -8.91 8.47 20.80
N PRO A 266 -9.96 8.83 21.57
CA PRO A 266 -11.12 7.96 21.74
C PRO A 266 -11.89 7.77 20.42
N ALA A 267 -12.02 8.81 19.59
CA ALA A 267 -12.67 8.72 18.28
C ALA A 267 -11.92 7.78 17.33
N LEU A 268 -10.59 7.85 17.33
CA LEU A 268 -9.73 6.98 16.52
C LEU A 268 -9.85 5.51 16.97
N ARG A 269 -9.83 5.23 18.28
CA ARG A 269 -10.04 3.87 18.82
C ARG A 269 -11.43 3.33 18.48
N ALA A 270 -12.47 4.16 18.63
CA ALA A 270 -13.84 3.76 18.31
C ALA A 270 -14.01 3.48 16.81
N LEU A 271 -13.41 4.30 15.93
CA LEU A 271 -13.39 4.02 14.49
C LEU A 271 -12.73 2.68 14.18
N LEU A 272 -11.56 2.41 14.78
CA LEU A 272 -10.85 1.15 14.60
C LEU A 272 -11.68 -0.06 15.05
N GLN A 273 -12.50 0.08 16.10
CA GLN A 273 -13.43 -0.95 16.53
C GLN A 273 -14.59 -1.14 15.54
N VAL A 274 -15.27 -0.06 15.12
CA VAL A 274 -16.35 -0.12 14.10
C VAL A 274 -15.85 -0.82 12.84
N LEU A 275 -14.63 -0.51 12.43
CA LEU A 275 -13.95 -1.11 11.30
C LEU A 275 -13.73 -2.62 11.46
N ASP A 276 -13.32 -3.10 12.63
CA ASP A 276 -13.16 -4.53 12.90
C ASP A 276 -14.51 -5.26 12.87
N GLU A 277 -15.53 -4.68 13.49
CA GLU A 277 -16.89 -5.24 13.56
C GLU A 277 -17.48 -5.39 12.15
N ASN A 278 -17.39 -4.35 11.32
CA ASN A 278 -17.87 -4.39 9.94
C ASN A 278 -17.11 -5.41 9.08
N VAL A 279 -15.80 -5.55 9.27
CA VAL A 279 -15.03 -6.59 8.55
C VAL A 279 -15.37 -7.99 9.06
N ALA A 280 -15.62 -8.15 10.36
CA ALA A 280 -16.04 -9.41 10.96
C ALA A 280 -17.40 -9.88 10.44
N GLU A 281 -18.32 -8.97 10.11
CA GLU A 281 -19.60 -9.32 9.48
C GLU A 281 -19.42 -9.90 8.05
N LEU A 282 -18.31 -9.61 7.38
CA LEU A 282 -17.96 -10.16 6.07
C LEU A 282 -17.23 -11.52 6.16
N VAL A 283 -16.81 -11.94 7.35
CA VAL A 283 -16.09 -13.21 7.60
C VAL A 283 -16.88 -14.49 7.23
N PRO A 284 -18.22 -14.57 7.43
CA PRO A 284 -19.00 -15.78 7.11
C PRO A 284 -18.93 -16.17 5.62
N THR A 285 -18.70 -15.21 4.73
CA THR A 285 -18.36 -15.43 3.33
C THR A 285 -16.87 -15.70 3.19
N ALA A 286 -16.47 -16.96 3.42
CA ALA A 286 -15.12 -17.42 3.15
C ALA A 286 -15.09 -18.20 1.83
N ASP A 287 -14.24 -17.79 0.89
CA ASP A 287 -13.97 -18.51 -0.36
C ASP A 287 -12.52 -18.99 -0.36
N HIS A 288 -12.34 -20.32 -0.26
CA HIS A 288 -11.03 -20.97 -0.23
C HIS A 288 -10.28 -20.95 -1.57
N SER A 289 -10.92 -20.50 -2.66
CA SER A 289 -10.23 -20.18 -3.90
C SER A 289 -9.36 -18.92 -3.80
N PHE A 290 -9.61 -18.07 -2.79
CA PHE A 290 -8.79 -16.91 -2.45
C PHE A 290 -7.87 -17.18 -1.26
N ARG A 291 -6.77 -16.43 -1.19
CA ARG A 291 -5.85 -16.48 -0.04
C ARG A 291 -5.54 -15.06 0.47
N PRO A 292 -5.80 -14.77 1.75
CA PRO A 292 -6.61 -15.57 2.69
C PRO A 292 -8.07 -15.73 2.18
N PRO A 293 -8.87 -16.67 2.72
CA PRO A 293 -10.19 -16.95 2.17
C PRO A 293 -11.25 -15.88 2.50
N GLN A 294 -10.94 -14.92 3.35
CA GLN A 294 -11.87 -13.90 3.86
C GLN A 294 -11.45 -12.50 3.41
N ALA A 295 -12.34 -11.52 3.56
CA ALA A 295 -11.95 -10.11 3.47
C ALA A 295 -10.84 -9.78 4.48
N THR A 296 -10.01 -8.81 4.15
CA THR A 296 -8.97 -8.32 5.06
C THR A 296 -8.93 -6.81 5.04
N MET A 297 -8.61 -6.21 6.17
CA MET A 297 -8.37 -4.78 6.26
C MET A 297 -7.13 -4.50 7.10
N SER A 298 -6.41 -3.44 6.76
CA SER A 298 -5.16 -3.09 7.43
C SER A 298 -4.92 -1.58 7.43
N VAL A 299 -4.27 -1.09 8.48
CA VAL A 299 -3.79 0.29 8.53
C VAL A 299 -2.71 0.48 7.47
N ARG A 300 -2.83 1.53 6.67
CA ARG A 300 -1.79 1.94 5.70
C ARG A 300 -1.00 3.12 6.21
N GLN A 301 -1.67 4.08 6.81
CA GLN A 301 -1.02 5.27 7.30
C GLN A 301 -1.88 5.90 8.39
N VAL A 302 -1.25 6.37 9.46
CA VAL A 302 -1.82 7.42 10.30
C VAL A 302 -0.82 8.57 10.32
N ARG A 303 -1.30 9.81 10.23
CA ARG A 303 -0.43 10.99 10.32
C ARG A 303 -1.18 12.15 10.94
N THR A 304 -0.48 12.88 11.81
CA THR A 304 -0.86 14.24 12.16
C THR A 304 -0.70 15.16 10.96
N THR A 305 -1.64 16.09 10.82
CA THR A 305 -1.71 17.14 9.80
C THR A 305 -1.97 18.47 10.50
N ASP A 306 -1.79 19.58 9.80
CA ASP A 306 -2.04 20.93 10.35
C ASP A 306 -3.47 21.12 10.88
N ASP A 307 -4.43 20.35 10.34
CA ASP A 307 -5.86 20.44 10.68
C ASP A 307 -6.37 19.27 11.55
N GLY A 308 -5.48 18.40 12.06
CA GLY A 308 -5.86 17.25 12.90
C GLY A 308 -5.13 15.96 12.53
N VAL A 309 -5.85 14.85 12.35
CA VAL A 309 -5.26 13.52 12.07
C VAL A 309 -5.92 12.87 10.86
N SER A 310 -5.12 12.24 9.99
CA SER A 310 -5.61 11.42 8.89
C SER A 310 -5.23 9.95 9.08
N LEU A 311 -6.22 9.07 8.96
CA LEU A 311 -6.05 7.62 8.94
C LEU A 311 -6.40 7.10 7.54
N THR A 312 -5.50 6.32 6.94
CA THR A 312 -5.73 5.60 5.69
C THR A 312 -5.70 4.10 5.98
N MET A 313 -6.75 3.41 5.57
CA MET A 313 -6.93 1.96 5.69
C MET A 313 -6.99 1.34 4.28
N LEU A 314 -6.52 0.11 4.16
CA LEU A 314 -6.67 -0.70 2.95
C LEU A 314 -7.56 -1.91 3.24
N GLY A 315 -8.70 -1.99 2.56
CA GLY A 315 -9.58 -3.15 2.51
C GLY A 315 -9.37 -3.98 1.24
N ARG A 316 -9.45 -5.30 1.38
CA ARG A 316 -9.46 -6.27 0.28
C ARG A 316 -10.65 -7.20 0.45
N PHE A 317 -11.57 -7.17 -0.51
CA PHE A 317 -12.85 -7.86 -0.42
C PHE A 317 -13.00 -8.91 -1.52
N LEU A 318 -13.78 -9.95 -1.25
CA LEU A 318 -14.09 -10.99 -2.23
C LEU A 318 -15.09 -10.43 -3.28
N PRO A 319 -15.16 -11.01 -4.49
CA PRO A 319 -16.06 -10.52 -5.54
C PRO A 319 -17.54 -10.48 -5.16
N GLU A 320 -17.98 -11.36 -4.25
CA GLU A 320 -19.35 -11.44 -3.75
C GLU A 320 -19.68 -10.41 -2.67
N HIS A 321 -18.67 -9.73 -2.09
CA HIS A 321 -18.90 -8.71 -1.08
C HIS A 321 -19.51 -7.47 -1.70
N ASP A 322 -20.62 -7.01 -1.13
CA ASP A 322 -21.21 -5.72 -1.47
C ASP A 322 -20.40 -4.58 -0.82
N VAL A 323 -19.37 -4.15 -1.53
CA VAL A 323 -18.50 -3.05 -1.10
C VAL A 323 -19.28 -1.73 -0.96
N SER A 324 -20.36 -1.53 -1.73
CA SER A 324 -21.18 -0.32 -1.64
C SER A 324 -21.95 -0.29 -0.33
N ALA A 325 -22.61 -1.40 0.03
CA ALA A 325 -23.29 -1.53 1.32
C ALA A 325 -22.32 -1.38 2.51
N LEU A 326 -21.10 -1.92 2.40
CA LEU A 326 -20.06 -1.71 3.41
C LEU A 326 -19.70 -0.22 3.56
N ILE A 327 -19.54 0.50 2.45
CA ILE A 327 -19.25 1.94 2.48
C ILE A 327 -20.39 2.69 3.19
N GLU A 328 -21.65 2.37 2.88
CA GLU A 328 -22.82 2.99 3.52
C GLU A 328 -22.85 2.71 5.04
N HIS A 329 -22.60 1.48 5.48
CA HIS A 329 -22.52 1.15 6.90
C HIS A 329 -21.37 1.86 7.61
N LEU A 330 -20.20 1.92 6.99
CA LEU A 330 -19.06 2.66 7.54
C LEU A 330 -19.34 4.16 7.63
N GLN A 331 -20.03 4.75 6.65
CA GLN A 331 -20.47 6.14 6.69
C GLN A 331 -21.44 6.38 7.85
N ALA A 332 -22.45 5.52 8.02
CA ALA A 332 -23.38 5.62 9.15
C ALA A 332 -22.68 5.49 10.51
N GLY A 333 -21.74 4.55 10.65
CA GLY A 333 -20.92 4.42 11.86
C GLY A 333 -20.07 5.67 12.13
N VAL A 334 -19.46 6.24 11.09
CA VAL A 334 -18.69 7.50 11.20
C VAL A 334 -19.59 8.68 11.57
N GLU A 335 -20.81 8.78 11.04
CA GLU A 335 -21.76 9.84 11.41
C GLU A 335 -22.18 9.74 12.89
N GLN A 336 -22.41 8.52 13.38
CA GLN A 336 -22.70 8.27 14.80
C GLN A 336 -21.52 8.67 15.68
N LEU A 337 -20.30 8.30 15.30
CA LEU A 337 -19.08 8.73 15.99
C LEU A 337 -18.96 10.25 15.95
N SER A 338 -19.11 10.88 14.77
CA SER A 338 -19.04 12.33 14.64
C SER A 338 -20.05 13.04 15.52
N THR A 339 -21.24 12.47 15.72
CA THR A 339 -22.27 13.02 16.63
C THR A 339 -21.87 12.83 18.10
N ALA A 340 -21.34 11.66 18.47
CA ALA A 340 -20.87 11.37 19.82
C ALA A 340 -19.67 12.23 20.23
N PHE A 341 -18.85 12.62 19.25
CA PHE A 341 -17.68 13.48 19.41
C PHE A 341 -17.94 14.94 19.00
N ALA A 342 -19.19 15.31 18.65
CA ALA A 342 -19.57 16.68 18.31
C ALA A 342 -19.57 17.56 19.58
N GLY A 343 -18.40 18.07 19.95
CA GLY A 343 -18.20 18.89 21.15
C GLY A 343 -16.91 18.61 21.93
N LEU A 344 -16.10 17.64 21.46
CA LEU A 344 -14.71 17.42 21.90
C LEU A 344 -13.75 18.09 20.91
#